data_AF-A0A1J5PEA4-F1
#
_entry.id   AF-A0A1J5PEA4-F1
#
_cell.length_a   1.000
_cell.length_b   1.000
_cell.length_c   1.000
_cell.angle_alpha   90.00
_cell.angle_beta   90.00
_cell.angle_gamma   90.00
#
_symmetry.space_group_name_H-M   'P 1'
#
loop_
_entity.id
_entity.type
_entity.pdbx_description
1 polymer ?
#
loop_
_entity_poly.entity_id
_entity_poly.type
_entity_poly.pdbx_seq_one_letter_code
_entity_poly.pdbx_strand_id
1 'polypeptide(L)'
;MIPKEVLYLYYSHGGYLTTDPTIKPKWLETLNYDHALLAKYANIPPLNLQQWVDPAYLETAYKEMGLDYKEQVGKLKNPKSNINMPPEIWVAGEGVERYKTNDDMFKALGGLIKNGKQVNTTYVYDANSGLKMFGNDAWYVKSGMKIKAFMTKGEADEDQKAEGGQLMTFVQLQKLAQI
;
A
#
# COMPACT_ATOMS: atom_id res chain seq x y z
N MET A 1 2.86 7.92 -20.05
CA MET A 1 3.31 6.61 -19.54
C MET A 1 3.39 6.70 -18.02
N ILE A 2 2.90 5.70 -17.26
CA ILE A 2 2.97 5.71 -15.80
C ILE A 2 4.40 5.35 -15.37
N PRO A 3 5.06 6.10 -14.47
CA PRO A 3 6.40 5.77 -13.99
C PRO A 3 6.47 4.38 -13.33
N LYS A 4 7.58 3.66 -13.52
CA LYS A 4 7.76 2.31 -12.95
C LYS A 4 7.71 2.31 -11.42
N GLU A 5 8.13 3.41 -10.79
CA GLU A 5 8.12 3.62 -9.35
C GLU A 5 6.68 3.68 -8.81
N VAL A 6 5.77 4.28 -9.59
CA VAL A 6 4.34 4.33 -9.28
C VAL A 6 3.71 2.96 -9.48
N LEU A 7 4.01 2.26 -10.58
CA LEU A 7 3.53 0.89 -10.78
C LEU A 7 3.98 -0.04 -9.66
N TYR A 8 5.24 0.08 -9.23
CA TYR A 8 5.77 -0.70 -8.12
C TYR A 8 5.07 -0.35 -6.80
N LEU A 9 4.77 0.92 -6.51
CA LEU A 9 3.99 1.31 -5.32
C LEU A 9 2.66 0.53 -5.23
N TYR A 10 1.99 0.35 -6.36
CA TYR A 10 0.68 -0.31 -6.40
C TYR A 10 0.75 -1.83 -6.47
N TYR A 11 1.60 -2.40 -7.32
CA TYR A 11 1.57 -3.83 -7.68
C TYR A 11 2.64 -4.68 -7.01
N SER A 12 3.63 -4.08 -6.33
CA SER A 12 4.67 -4.85 -5.64
C SER A 12 4.15 -5.52 -4.36
N HIS A 13 5.00 -6.34 -3.73
CA HIS A 13 4.72 -6.83 -2.39
C HIS A 13 4.56 -5.66 -1.40
N GLY A 14 3.50 -5.72 -0.59
CA GLY A 14 3.10 -4.63 0.29
C GLY A 14 2.38 -3.48 -0.43
N GLY A 15 2.28 -3.49 -1.76
CA GLY A 15 1.57 -2.47 -2.53
C GLY A 15 0.07 -2.41 -2.24
N TYR A 16 -0.53 -1.27 -2.59
CA TYR A 16 -1.93 -1.00 -2.30
C TYR A 16 -2.89 -1.87 -3.11
N LEU A 17 -2.62 -2.06 -4.41
CA LEU A 17 -3.50 -2.84 -5.27
C LEU A 17 -3.18 -4.32 -5.10
N THR A 18 -4.24 -5.10 -4.89
CA THR A 18 -4.18 -6.55 -5.00
C THR A 18 -4.84 -6.93 -6.31
N THR A 19 -4.14 -7.70 -7.13
CA THR A 19 -4.71 -8.34 -8.31
C THR A 19 -5.54 -9.54 -7.84
N ASP A 20 -6.70 -9.26 -7.28
CA ASP A 20 -7.67 -10.27 -6.84
C ASP A 20 -8.84 -10.28 -7.83
N PRO A 21 -8.85 -11.20 -8.81
CA PRO A 21 -9.90 -11.28 -9.81
C PRO A 21 -11.18 -11.95 -9.27
N THR A 22 -11.20 -12.43 -8.02
CA THR A 22 -12.37 -13.15 -7.51
C THR A 22 -13.57 -12.21 -7.35
N ILE A 23 -14.76 -12.70 -7.71
CA ILE A 23 -15.99 -11.91 -7.63
C ILE A 23 -16.51 -11.96 -6.20
N LYS A 24 -16.31 -10.88 -5.43
CA LYS A 24 -16.70 -10.85 -4.01
C LYS A 24 -18.22 -10.78 -3.86
N PRO A 25 -18.83 -11.57 -2.95
CA PRO A 25 -20.27 -11.47 -2.66
C PRO A 25 -20.70 -10.06 -2.28
N LYS A 26 -19.87 -9.33 -1.52
CA LYS A 26 -20.16 -7.95 -1.13
C LYS A 26 -20.27 -7.00 -2.33
N TRP A 27 -19.48 -7.20 -3.38
CA TRP A 27 -19.59 -6.38 -4.60
C TRP A 27 -20.91 -6.62 -5.30
N LEU A 28 -21.37 -7.88 -5.39
CA LEU A 28 -22.67 -8.22 -5.97
C LEU A 28 -23.84 -7.69 -5.14
N GLU A 29 -23.74 -7.75 -3.81
CA GLU A 29 -24.72 -7.16 -2.90
C GLU A 29 -24.82 -5.64 -3.11
N THR A 30 -23.70 -4.93 -3.10
CA THR A 30 -23.65 -3.48 -3.30
C THR A 30 -24.18 -3.09 -4.69
N LEU A 31 -23.77 -3.77 -5.75
CA LEU A 31 -24.26 -3.50 -7.11
C LEU A 31 -25.77 -3.72 -7.23
N ASN A 32 -26.32 -4.77 -6.60
CA ASN A 32 -27.78 -4.99 -6.58
C ASN A 32 -28.50 -3.85 -5.85
N TYR A 33 -27.96 -3.41 -4.71
CA TYR A 33 -28.51 -2.29 -3.94
C TYR A 33 -28.48 -0.97 -4.75
N ASP A 34 -27.32 -0.62 -5.30
CA ASP A 34 -27.14 0.61 -6.07
C ASP A 34 -28.04 0.61 -7.32
N HIS A 35 -28.15 -0.53 -8.00
CA HIS A 35 -29.05 -0.68 -9.14
C HIS A 35 -30.52 -0.54 -8.73
N ALA A 36 -30.94 -1.16 -7.63
CA ALA A 36 -32.32 -1.04 -7.14
C ALA A 36 -32.67 0.43 -6.81
N LEU A 37 -31.71 1.18 -6.26
CA LEU A 37 -31.86 2.61 -6.02
C LEU A 37 -32.04 3.38 -7.34
N LEU A 38 -31.18 3.13 -8.33
CA LEU A 38 -31.30 3.76 -9.65
C LEU A 38 -32.62 3.41 -10.35
N ALA A 39 -33.06 2.15 -10.33
CA ALA A 39 -34.34 1.72 -10.90
C ALA A 39 -35.52 2.49 -10.30
N LYS A 40 -35.49 2.73 -8.98
CA LYS A 40 -36.52 3.48 -8.28
C LYS A 40 -36.58 4.96 -8.67
N TYR A 41 -35.44 5.62 -8.88
CA TYR A 41 -35.38 7.08 -9.05
C TYR A 41 -35.11 7.57 -10.48
N ALA A 42 -34.57 6.71 -11.35
CA ALA A 42 -34.15 7.07 -12.71
C ALA A 42 -34.90 6.30 -13.81
N ASN A 43 -35.94 5.54 -13.45
CA ASN A 43 -36.79 4.79 -14.38
C ASN A 43 -36.00 3.88 -15.36
N ILE A 44 -34.98 3.20 -14.84
CA ILE A 44 -34.21 2.19 -15.60
C ILE A 44 -34.82 0.79 -15.44
N PRO A 45 -34.68 -0.11 -16.43
CA PRO A 45 -35.18 -1.48 -16.33
C PRO A 45 -34.58 -2.24 -15.14
N PRO A 46 -35.30 -3.23 -14.57
CA PRO A 46 -34.73 -4.08 -13.53
C PRO A 46 -33.58 -4.93 -14.07
N LEU A 47 -32.54 -5.13 -13.25
CA LEU A 47 -31.37 -5.95 -13.57
C LEU A 47 -31.30 -7.14 -12.62
N ASN A 48 -31.20 -8.34 -13.19
CA ASN A 48 -30.90 -9.56 -12.44
C ASN A 48 -29.40 -9.86 -12.59
N LEU A 49 -28.58 -9.47 -11.62
CA LEU A 49 -27.12 -9.67 -11.70
C LEU A 49 -26.71 -11.14 -11.82
N GLN A 50 -27.52 -12.08 -11.33
CA GLN A 50 -27.20 -13.51 -11.44
C GLN A 50 -27.22 -14.02 -12.89
N GLN A 51 -27.88 -13.32 -13.81
CA GLN A 51 -27.84 -13.66 -15.25
C GLN A 51 -26.58 -13.17 -15.96
N TRP A 52 -25.85 -12.21 -15.36
CA TRP A 52 -24.71 -11.53 -15.99
C TRP A 52 -23.37 -11.92 -15.36
N VAL A 53 -23.40 -12.43 -14.13
CA VAL A 53 -22.20 -12.76 -13.36
C VAL A 53 -22.04 -14.27 -13.30
N ASP A 54 -21.02 -14.77 -14.00
CA ASP A 54 -20.66 -16.19 -14.02
C ASP A 54 -19.24 -16.41 -13.49
N PRO A 55 -19.06 -16.95 -12.28
CA PRO A 55 -17.74 -17.24 -11.73
C PRO A 55 -17.09 -18.51 -12.29
N ALA A 56 -17.79 -19.34 -13.10
CA ALA A 56 -17.30 -20.65 -13.50
C ALA A 56 -15.95 -20.62 -14.25
N TYR A 57 -15.71 -19.57 -15.05
CA TYR A 57 -14.43 -19.38 -15.75
C TYR A 57 -13.28 -19.09 -14.76
N LEU A 58 -13.54 -18.29 -13.72
CA LEU A 58 -12.55 -18.02 -12.67
C LEU A 58 -12.32 -19.26 -11.81
N GLU A 59 -13.38 -20.00 -11.46
CA GLU A 59 -13.27 -21.26 -10.73
C GLU A 59 -12.41 -22.28 -11.49
N THR A 60 -12.60 -22.38 -12.81
CA THR A 60 -11.80 -23.25 -13.68
C THR A 60 -10.33 -22.82 -13.69
N ALA A 61 -10.06 -21.53 -13.88
CA ALA A 61 -8.69 -21.00 -13.88
C ALA A 61 -7.98 -21.22 -12.53
N TYR A 62 -8.67 -20.98 -11.40
CA TYR A 62 -8.11 -21.22 -10.07
C TYR A 62 -7.76 -22.69 -9.87
N LYS A 63 -8.64 -23.60 -10.29
CA LYS A 63 -8.40 -25.05 -10.23
C LYS A 63 -7.17 -25.45 -11.04
N GLU A 64 -7.01 -24.93 -12.27
CA GLU A 64 -5.85 -25.20 -13.12
C GLU A 64 -4.53 -24.68 -12.53
N MET A 65 -4.59 -23.56 -11.79
CA MET A 65 -3.45 -23.03 -11.03
C MET A 65 -3.20 -23.74 -9.69
N GLY A 66 -4.02 -24.73 -9.31
CA GLY A 66 -3.93 -25.40 -8.01
C GLY A 66 -4.32 -24.50 -6.82
N LEU A 67 -5.13 -23.47 -7.05
CA LEU A 67 -5.66 -22.57 -6.03
C LEU A 67 -7.14 -22.88 -5.71
N ASP A 68 -7.58 -22.56 -4.49
CA ASP A 68 -8.99 -22.67 -4.10
C ASP A 68 -9.73 -21.32 -4.30
N TYR A 69 -10.62 -21.26 -5.29
CA TYR A 69 -11.44 -20.07 -5.54
C TYR A 69 -12.35 -19.71 -4.37
N LYS A 70 -12.97 -20.70 -3.71
CA LYS A 70 -13.91 -20.47 -2.61
C LYS A 70 -13.18 -19.95 -1.37
N GLU A 71 -11.97 -20.45 -1.11
CA GLU A 71 -11.13 -19.90 -0.04
C GLU A 71 -10.75 -18.44 -0.32
N GLN A 72 -10.43 -18.11 -1.57
CA GLN A 72 -9.97 -16.78 -1.96
C GLN A 72 -11.12 -15.75 -2.07
N VAL A 73 -12.32 -16.18 -2.47
CA VAL A 73 -13.49 -15.29 -2.58
C VAL A 73 -13.85 -14.63 -1.24
N GLY A 74 -13.60 -15.33 -0.13
CA GLY A 74 -13.87 -14.83 1.22
C GLY A 74 -12.78 -13.91 1.77
N LYS A 75 -11.59 -13.86 1.14
CA LYS A 75 -10.47 -13.05 1.62
C LYS A 75 -10.54 -11.65 1.02
N LEU A 76 -10.41 -10.63 1.87
CA LEU A 76 -10.21 -9.25 1.44
C LEU A 76 -8.81 -8.82 1.84
N LYS A 77 -8.06 -8.23 0.91
CA LYS A 77 -6.77 -7.63 1.25
C LYS A 77 -7.00 -6.41 2.12
N ASN A 78 -6.45 -6.45 3.33
CA ASN A 78 -6.35 -5.28 4.19
C ASN A 78 -4.88 -4.88 4.35
N PRO A 79 -4.49 -3.64 3.99
CA PRO A 79 -3.12 -3.17 4.14
C PRO A 79 -2.60 -3.22 5.58
N LYS A 80 -3.45 -3.36 6.61
CA LYS A 80 -3.03 -3.55 8.01
C LYS A 80 -2.05 -4.70 8.21
N SER A 81 -2.09 -5.72 7.36
CA SER A 81 -1.12 -6.81 7.36
C SER A 81 0.32 -6.39 6.99
N ASN A 82 0.48 -5.21 6.40
CA ASN A 82 1.76 -4.62 6.03
C ASN A 82 2.35 -3.71 7.11
N ILE A 83 1.65 -3.48 8.23
CA ILE A 83 2.20 -2.67 9.33
C ILE A 83 3.53 -3.32 9.78
N ASN A 84 4.58 -2.50 9.88
CA ASN A 84 5.97 -2.92 10.15
C ASN A 84 6.65 -3.71 9.02
N MET A 85 6.13 -3.69 7.79
CA MET A 85 6.88 -4.21 6.65
C MET A 85 8.22 -3.48 6.48
N PRO A 86 9.27 -4.17 6.02
CA PRO A 86 10.57 -3.57 5.71
C PRO A 86 10.43 -2.39 4.74
N PRO A 87 10.90 -1.19 5.07
CA PRO A 87 10.99 -0.09 4.12
C PRO A 87 12.01 -0.40 3.01
N GLU A 88 11.92 0.32 1.90
CA GLU A 88 12.65 -0.01 0.68
C GLU A 88 13.29 1.23 0.03
N ILE A 89 14.44 1.06 -0.64
CA ILE A 89 15.06 2.08 -1.49
C ILE A 89 15.19 1.52 -2.90
N TRP A 90 14.77 2.30 -3.90
CA TRP A 90 15.04 1.98 -5.30
C TRP A 90 16.26 2.78 -5.78
N VAL A 91 17.40 2.09 -5.93
CA VAL A 91 18.65 2.66 -6.45
C VAL A 91 18.67 2.54 -7.98
N ALA A 92 19.03 3.62 -8.67
CA ALA A 92 19.11 3.64 -10.12
C ALA A 92 20.15 2.63 -10.62
N GLY A 93 19.75 1.75 -11.54
CA GLY A 93 20.62 0.70 -12.09
C GLY A 93 20.79 -0.54 -11.20
N GLU A 94 20.39 -0.50 -9.93
CA GLU A 94 20.63 -1.58 -8.95
C GLU A 94 19.34 -2.26 -8.46
N GLY A 95 18.18 -1.60 -8.61
CA GLY A 95 16.88 -2.17 -8.26
C GLY A 95 16.40 -1.75 -6.87
N VAL A 96 15.50 -2.54 -6.29
CA VAL A 96 14.86 -2.25 -5.00
C VAL A 96 15.48 -3.10 -3.90
N GLU A 97 16.00 -2.43 -2.87
CA GLU A 97 16.55 -3.06 -1.66
C GLU A 97 15.61 -2.82 -0.47
N ARG A 98 15.54 -3.80 0.44
CA ARG A 98 14.75 -3.72 1.67
C ARG A 98 15.64 -3.56 2.89
N TYR A 99 15.18 -2.78 3.86
CA TYR A 99 15.90 -2.50 5.10
C TYR A 99 15.08 -2.96 6.30
N LYS A 100 15.75 -3.38 7.37
CA LYS A 100 15.08 -3.95 8.55
C LYS A 100 14.19 -2.93 9.25
N THR A 101 14.62 -1.67 9.31
CA THR A 101 13.87 -0.57 9.94
C THR A 101 13.99 0.71 9.11
N ASN A 102 13.11 1.68 9.39
CA ASN A 102 13.21 3.02 8.80
C ASN A 102 14.55 3.70 9.17
N ASP A 103 15.09 3.46 10.36
CA ASP A 103 16.39 4.01 10.78
C ASP A 103 17.54 3.41 9.94
N ASP A 104 17.52 2.10 9.68
CA ASP A 104 18.47 1.43 8.79
C ASP A 104 18.36 1.95 7.35
N MET A 105 17.13 2.15 6.86
CA MET A 105 16.87 2.73 5.54
C MET A 105 17.46 4.13 5.43
N PHE A 106 17.20 5.03 6.38
CA PHE A 106 17.72 6.39 6.31
C PHE A 106 19.26 6.42 6.39
N LYS A 107 19.90 5.58 7.22
CA LYS A 107 21.36 5.43 7.23
C LYS A 107 21.91 4.98 5.88
N ALA A 108 21.29 3.97 5.26
CA ALA A 108 21.68 3.50 3.94
C ALA A 108 21.49 4.59 2.87
N LEU A 109 20.37 5.31 2.92
CA LEU A 109 20.11 6.46 2.05
C LEU A 109 21.19 7.54 2.18
N GLY A 110 21.62 7.85 3.41
CA GLY A 110 22.72 8.78 3.66
C GLY A 110 24.04 8.32 3.02
N GLY A 111 24.37 7.03 3.16
CA GLY A 111 25.54 6.42 2.53
C GLY A 111 25.49 6.44 0.99
N LEU A 112 24.35 6.11 0.40
CA LEU A 112 24.14 6.15 -1.05
C LEU A 112 24.36 7.56 -1.61
N ILE A 113 23.80 8.58 -0.95
CA ILE A 113 23.94 9.97 -1.38
C ILE A 113 25.40 10.44 -1.23
N LYS A 114 26.08 10.13 -0.12
CA LYS A 114 27.51 10.43 0.09
C LYS A 114 28.38 9.82 -1.02
N ASN A 115 28.02 8.63 -1.50
CA ASN A 115 28.73 7.93 -2.57
C ASN A 115 28.30 8.34 -3.99
N GLY A 116 27.48 9.38 -4.13
CA GLY A 116 27.02 9.88 -5.43
C GLY A 116 26.06 8.95 -6.17
N LYS A 117 25.45 7.97 -5.49
CA LYS A 117 24.46 7.07 -6.09
C LYS A 117 23.14 7.83 -6.30
N GLN A 118 22.52 7.60 -7.46
CA GLN A 118 21.20 8.13 -7.75
C GLN A 118 20.12 7.22 -7.15
N VAL A 119 19.28 7.78 -6.29
CA VAL A 119 18.09 7.11 -5.72
C VAL A 119 16.87 7.55 -6.52
N ASN A 120 16.14 6.59 -7.10
CA ASN A 120 14.90 6.87 -7.82
C ASN A 120 13.78 7.22 -6.83
N THR A 121 13.63 6.43 -5.77
CA THR A 121 12.63 6.66 -4.73
C THR A 121 12.89 5.81 -3.49
N THR A 122 12.11 6.06 -2.44
CA THR A 122 12.06 5.25 -1.21
C THR A 122 10.61 4.89 -0.93
N TYR A 123 10.37 3.72 -0.32
CA TYR A 123 9.05 3.27 0.07
C TYR A 123 8.99 2.99 1.57
N VAL A 124 7.93 3.47 2.21
CA VAL A 124 7.65 3.25 3.63
C VAL A 124 6.20 2.79 3.81
N TYR A 125 5.87 2.28 4.99
CA TYR A 125 4.52 1.82 5.32
C TYR A 125 3.93 2.69 6.42
N ASP A 126 2.71 3.17 6.20
CA ASP A 126 1.95 3.95 7.17
C ASP A 126 1.71 3.12 8.43
N ALA A 127 2.03 3.70 9.60
CA ALA A 127 2.01 2.97 10.86
C ALA A 127 0.60 2.56 11.32
N ASN A 128 -0.45 3.23 10.85
CA ASN A 128 -1.83 2.99 11.28
C ASN A 128 -2.57 2.05 10.32
N SER A 129 -2.40 2.27 9.03
CA SER A 129 -3.13 1.59 7.96
C SER A 129 -2.31 0.49 7.28
N GLY A 130 -0.98 0.56 7.32
CA GLY A 130 -0.08 -0.31 6.56
C GLY A 130 -0.04 0.00 5.06
N LEU A 131 -0.56 1.16 4.63
CA LEU A 131 -0.45 1.61 3.25
C LEU A 131 1.01 1.85 2.88
N LYS A 132 1.45 1.30 1.75
CA LYS A 132 2.75 1.62 1.16
C LYS A 132 2.69 3.02 0.56
N MET A 133 3.72 3.81 0.82
CA MET A 133 3.82 5.22 0.43
C MET A 133 5.20 5.52 -0.12
N PHE A 134 5.30 6.57 -0.92
CA PHE A 134 6.58 7.18 -1.21
C PHE A 134 7.13 7.86 0.05
N GLY A 135 8.37 7.55 0.41
CA GLY A 135 8.98 8.05 1.64
C GLY A 135 9.09 9.57 1.68
N ASN A 136 9.27 10.25 0.54
CA ASN A 136 9.33 11.71 0.46
C ASN A 136 7.98 12.40 0.69
N ASP A 137 6.87 11.66 0.61
CA ASP A 137 5.52 12.19 0.80
C ASP A 137 4.96 11.89 2.20
N ALA A 138 5.71 11.16 3.03
CA ALA A 138 5.30 10.77 4.38
C ALA A 138 5.75 11.77 5.46
N TRP A 139 5.02 11.75 6.58
CA TRP A 139 5.40 12.38 7.84
C TRP A 139 6.03 11.35 8.76
N TYR A 140 6.94 11.76 9.63
CA TYR A 140 7.67 10.84 10.48
C TYR A 140 7.66 11.26 11.94
N VAL A 141 7.61 10.30 12.86
CA VAL A 141 7.91 10.51 14.28
C VAL A 141 9.15 9.71 14.63
N LYS A 142 10.20 10.41 15.07
CA LYS A 142 11.48 9.82 15.49
C LYS A 142 11.61 9.84 17.00
N SER A 143 11.86 8.67 17.60
CA SER A 143 12.18 8.52 19.03
C SER A 143 13.38 7.56 19.17
N GLY A 144 14.57 8.11 19.43
CA GLY A 144 15.81 7.33 19.37
C GLY A 144 16.00 6.71 17.98
N MET A 145 16.19 5.39 17.90
CA MET A 145 16.29 4.65 16.63
C MET A 145 14.92 4.22 16.06
N LYS A 146 13.81 4.50 16.76
CA LYS A 146 12.46 4.18 16.26
C LYS A 146 12.00 5.32 15.36
N ILE A 147 11.71 5.02 14.09
CA ILE A 147 11.11 5.95 13.14
C ILE A 147 9.82 5.33 12.63
N LYS A 148 8.68 5.97 12.90
CA LYS A 148 7.39 5.61 12.30
C LYS A 148 7.08 6.56 11.15
N ALA A 149 6.40 6.05 10.12
CA ALA A 149 5.94 6.83 8.97
C ALA A 149 4.41 6.94 8.99
N PHE A 150 3.89 8.08 8.56
CA PHE A 150 2.47 8.40 8.56
C PHE A 150 2.07 9.07 7.24
N MET A 151 0.90 8.72 6.73
CA MET A 151 0.32 9.33 5.53
C MET A 151 0.02 10.81 5.76
N THR A 152 -0.55 11.14 6.93
CA THR A 152 -0.93 12.51 7.25
C THR A 152 -0.13 13.09 8.40
N LYS A 153 0.03 14.42 8.39
CA LYS A 153 0.61 15.15 9.51
C LYS A 153 -0.21 14.97 10.79
N GLY A 154 -1.55 14.93 10.66
CA GLY A 154 -2.45 14.79 11.81
C GLY A 154 -2.19 13.51 12.58
N GLU A 155 -2.06 12.38 11.89
CA GLU A 155 -1.74 11.08 12.50
C GLU A 155 -0.35 11.07 13.15
N ALA A 156 0.64 11.71 12.51
CA ALA A 156 1.97 11.85 13.10
C ALA A 156 1.97 12.72 14.36
N ASP A 157 1.22 13.83 14.34
CA ASP A 157 1.04 14.72 15.49
C ASP A 157 0.34 13.99 16.66
N GLU A 158 -0.66 13.15 16.36
CA GLU A 158 -1.34 12.31 17.35
C GLU A 158 -0.39 11.28 17.98
N ASP A 159 0.38 10.57 17.15
CA ASP A 159 1.37 9.60 17.62
C ASP A 159 2.46 10.27 18.47
N GLN A 160 2.97 11.43 18.03
CA GLN A 160 3.95 12.21 18.78
C GLN A 160 3.43 12.65 20.16
N LYS A 161 2.15 13.04 20.25
CA LYS A 161 1.53 13.40 21.54
C LYS A 161 1.36 12.19 22.45
N ALA A 162 1.08 11.01 21.88
CA ALA A 162 0.81 9.79 22.63
C ALA A 162 2.10 9.07 23.09
N GLU A 163 3.09 8.92 22.21
CA GLU A 163 4.33 8.16 22.44
C GLU A 163 5.58 9.04 22.64
N GLY A 164 5.46 10.36 22.42
CA GLY A 164 6.59 11.28 22.41
C GLY A 164 7.40 11.19 21.10
N GLY A 165 8.62 11.75 21.13
CA GLY A 165 9.50 11.84 19.97
C GLY A 165 9.37 13.16 19.21
N GLN A 166 10.02 13.22 18.06
CA GLN A 166 10.12 14.41 17.24
C GLN A 166 9.42 14.19 15.90
N LEU A 167 8.46 15.07 15.57
CA LEU A 167 7.91 15.15 14.22
C LEU A 167 8.99 15.62 13.25
N MET A 168 9.17 14.86 12.19
CA MET A 168 10.21 15.07 11.18
C MET A 168 9.61 14.90 9.78
N THR A 169 10.15 15.65 8.84
CA THR A 169 9.97 15.46 7.40
C THR A 169 11.05 14.51 6.86
N PHE A 170 10.82 13.96 5.67
CA PHE A 170 11.82 13.15 4.97
C PHE A 170 13.17 13.88 4.84
N VAL A 171 13.16 15.15 4.45
CA VAL A 171 14.38 15.96 4.25
C VAL A 171 15.17 16.13 5.55
N GLN A 172 14.48 16.29 6.69
CA GLN A 172 15.15 16.39 8.00
C GLN A 172 15.83 15.07 8.38
N LEU A 173 15.18 13.93 8.16
CA LEU A 173 15.77 12.61 8.41
C LEU A 173 16.91 12.29 7.45
N GLN A 174 16.77 12.62 6.17
CA GLN A 174 17.82 12.45 5.17
C GLN A 174 19.07 13.25 5.54
N LYS A 175 18.91 14.53 5.93
CA LYS A 175 20.05 15.36 6.39
C LYS A 175 20.72 14.77 7.63
N LEU A 176 19.94 14.29 8.60
CA LEU A 176 20.47 13.67 9.81
C LEU A 176 21.29 12.41 9.51
N ALA A 177 20.91 11.63 8.50
CA ALA A 177 21.64 10.43 8.09
C ALA A 177 22.89 10.70 7.23
N GLN A 178 23.04 11.93 6.72
CA GLN A 178 24.24 12.37 6.00
C GLN A 178 25.33 12.92 6.91
N ILE A 179 25.09 13.00 8.22
CA ILE A 179 26.12 13.34 9.20
C ILE A 179 26.81 12.04 9.58
#